data_AF-A0A6G1GFW4-F1
#
_entry.id   AF-A0A6G1GFW4-F1
#
_cell.length_a   1.000
_cell.length_b   1.000
_cell.length_c   1.000
_cell.angle_alpha   90.00
_cell.angle_beta   90.00
_cell.angle_gamma   90.00
#
_symmetry.space_group_name_H-M   'P 1'
#
loop_
_entity.id
_entity.type
_entity.pdbx_description
1 polymer ?
#
loop_
_entity_poly.entity_id
_entity_poly.type
_entity_poly.pdbx_seq_one_letter_code
_entity_poly.pdbx_strand_id
1 'polypeptide(L)'
;MNAFAPHPRAPFEGYYRRFHLPSGNTLVPTLCSVRKIKHKTHLLSITYIQNPGVDQTIWQRELSPSQISMTPSTNDYFTLTVPETCDITVGKYPTSPTQISLRTSDITLEATSISRTPWGGPFDTPQDWLTYLPLPLHWHVHSLGSPVSFQLQLPGIADADRQGHAILHQEKNWGVTFPQRHAFLLGYSGEREQVSFRPTLAMRVGGVSPTMAATVSWETRAVERRARGLWRRLEVVATAPEGSFVGLTAPFAEGLKKNFVGESFCANVIVKVFRRRWIGGGGRSRLIGWYPPAGSVEERN
;
A
#
# COMPACT_ATOMS: atom_id res chain seq x y z
N MET A 1 19.72 -7.01 1.05
CA MET A 1 19.44 -6.35 -0.25
C MET A 1 18.33 -5.32 -0.03
N ASN A 2 18.46 -4.10 -0.56
CA ASN A 2 17.39 -3.10 -0.46
C ASN A 2 16.29 -3.41 -1.50
N ALA A 3 15.30 -4.22 -1.11
CA ALA A 3 14.20 -4.61 -1.99
C ALA A 3 13.32 -3.43 -2.44
N PHE A 4 13.41 -2.26 -1.80
CA PHE A 4 12.71 -1.06 -2.26
C PHE A 4 13.44 -0.35 -3.40
N ALA A 5 14.76 -0.49 -3.53
CA ALA A 5 15.55 0.12 -4.60
C ALA A 5 15.19 -0.46 -5.99
N PRO A 6 15.36 0.29 -7.10
CA PRO A 6 14.91 -0.13 -8.42
C PRO A 6 15.42 -1.49 -8.89
N HIS A 7 14.57 -2.24 -9.59
CA HIS A 7 14.90 -3.51 -10.23
C HIS A 7 14.88 -3.36 -11.76
N PRO A 8 15.98 -2.89 -12.39
CA PRO A 8 16.00 -2.55 -13.82
C PRO A 8 15.71 -3.73 -14.75
N ARG A 9 15.92 -4.97 -14.27
CA ARG A 9 15.63 -6.20 -15.01
C ARG A 9 14.19 -6.70 -14.85
N ALA A 10 13.42 -6.16 -13.90
CA ALA A 10 12.04 -6.57 -13.68
C ALA A 10 11.17 -6.12 -14.86
N PRO A 11 10.38 -7.03 -15.48
CA PRO A 11 9.43 -6.68 -16.55
C PRO A 11 8.44 -5.60 -16.13
N PHE A 12 7.99 -5.63 -14.89
CA PHE A 12 7.11 -4.67 -14.27
C PHE A 12 7.74 -4.16 -12.97
N GLU A 13 7.60 -2.86 -12.72
CA GLU A 13 7.90 -2.25 -11.43
C GLU A 13 6.99 -1.04 -11.17
N GLY A 14 6.37 -1.00 -9.99
CA GLY A 14 5.44 0.04 -9.57
C GLY A 14 5.71 0.51 -8.16
N TYR A 15 5.72 1.83 -7.95
CA TYR A 15 5.87 2.51 -6.67
C TYR A 15 4.56 3.20 -6.31
N TYR A 16 4.00 2.83 -5.18
CA TYR A 16 2.68 3.26 -4.71
C TYR A 16 2.84 4.06 -3.43
N ARG A 17 2.12 5.17 -3.34
CA ARG A 17 2.15 6.06 -2.18
C ARG A 17 0.72 6.44 -1.82
N ARG A 18 0.47 6.54 -0.52
CA ARG A 18 -0.79 7.03 0.01
C ARG A 18 -0.51 8.05 1.10
N PHE A 19 -1.06 9.24 0.94
CA PHE A 19 -1.06 10.28 1.94
C PHE A 19 -2.43 10.32 2.60
N HIS A 20 -2.46 10.19 3.92
CA HIS A 20 -3.61 10.58 4.73
C HIS A 20 -3.43 12.03 5.13
N LEU A 21 -4.29 12.90 4.60
CA LEU A 21 -4.18 14.34 4.74
C LEU A 21 -4.92 14.84 5.99
N PRO A 22 -4.65 16.06 6.48
CA PRO A 22 -5.24 16.60 7.71
C PRO A 22 -6.77 16.59 7.76
N SER A 23 -7.44 16.79 6.62
CA SER A 23 -8.90 16.77 6.54
C SER A 23 -9.54 15.37 6.63
N GLY A 24 -8.73 14.30 6.57
CA GLY A 24 -9.21 12.92 6.37
C GLY A 24 -9.25 12.48 4.91
N ASN A 25 -9.01 13.40 3.96
CA ASN A 25 -8.90 13.08 2.54
C ASN A 25 -7.64 12.27 2.22
N THR A 26 -7.61 11.67 1.04
CA THR A 26 -6.50 10.79 0.61
C THR A 26 -5.92 11.24 -0.73
N LEU A 27 -4.59 11.30 -0.82
CA LEU A 27 -3.86 11.49 -2.08
C LEU A 27 -3.04 10.23 -2.40
N VAL A 28 -3.13 9.74 -3.64
CA VAL A 28 -2.51 8.49 -4.10
C VAL A 28 -1.67 8.71 -5.37
N PRO A 29 -0.40 9.12 -5.24
CA PRO A 29 0.54 9.16 -6.36
C PRO A 29 1.12 7.76 -6.63
N THR A 30 0.99 7.30 -7.86
CA THR A 30 1.48 6.00 -8.34
C THR A 30 2.37 6.19 -9.55
N LEU A 31 3.55 5.57 -9.51
CA LEU A 31 4.51 5.56 -10.60
C LEU A 31 4.76 4.12 -11.04
N CYS A 32 4.59 3.80 -12.33
CA CYS A 32 4.72 2.44 -12.81
C CYS A 32 5.41 2.36 -14.18
N SER A 33 6.17 1.29 -14.40
CA SER A 33 6.79 0.95 -15.69
C SER A 33 6.58 -0.51 -16.06
N VAL A 34 6.13 -0.74 -17.30
CA VAL A 34 6.08 -2.06 -17.95
C VAL A 34 7.09 -2.06 -19.11
N ARG A 35 8.18 -2.82 -18.96
CA ARG A 35 9.40 -2.68 -19.77
C ARG A 35 9.54 -3.69 -20.91
N LYS A 36 8.86 -4.84 -20.84
CA LYS A 36 9.04 -5.98 -21.78
C LYS A 36 7.98 -6.09 -22.90
N ILE A 37 7.19 -5.05 -23.10
CA ILE A 37 6.26 -4.94 -24.23
C ILE A 37 6.94 -4.17 -25.38
N LYS A 38 6.48 -4.38 -26.63
CA LYS A 38 7.06 -3.73 -27.83
C LYS A 38 7.20 -2.21 -27.68
N HIS A 39 6.28 -1.59 -26.93
CA HIS A 39 6.34 -0.18 -26.56
C HIS A 39 6.33 -0.07 -25.03
N LYS A 40 7.48 0.28 -24.43
CA LYS A 40 7.57 0.54 -22.99
C LYS A 40 6.44 1.46 -22.59
N THR A 41 5.65 1.04 -21.61
CA THR A 41 4.53 1.84 -21.13
C THR A 41 4.82 2.26 -19.71
N HIS A 42 4.75 3.57 -19.50
CA HIS A 42 4.95 4.22 -18.22
C HIS A 42 3.64 4.87 -17.77
N LEU A 43 3.44 4.93 -16.46
CA LEU A 43 2.27 5.57 -15.84
C LEU A 43 2.74 6.44 -14.68
N LEU A 44 2.27 7.68 -14.67
CA LEU A 44 2.16 8.48 -13.47
C LEU A 44 0.66 8.75 -13.25
N SER A 45 0.08 8.11 -12.22
CA SER A 45 -1.32 8.30 -11.83
C SER A 45 -1.38 9.03 -10.51
N ILE A 46 -2.25 10.03 -10.41
CA ILE A 46 -2.44 10.85 -9.22
C ILE A 46 -3.94 10.87 -8.96
N THR A 47 -4.36 10.37 -7.80
CA THR A 47 -5.77 10.32 -7.41
C THR A 47 -5.94 11.04 -6.07
N TYR A 48 -6.80 12.04 -6.02
CA TYR A 48 -7.21 12.72 -4.79
C TYR A 48 -8.68 12.39 -4.50
N ILE A 49 -8.95 11.96 -3.27
CA ILE A 49 -10.23 11.44 -2.84
C ILE A 49 -10.69 12.27 -1.66
N GLN A 50 -11.76 13.03 -1.89
CA GLN A 50 -12.43 13.85 -0.89
C GLN A 50 -13.53 13.06 -0.24
N ASN A 51 -13.63 13.17 1.09
CA ASN A 51 -14.63 12.46 1.90
C ASN A 51 -14.71 10.96 1.57
N PRO A 52 -13.63 10.18 1.75
CA PRO A 52 -13.60 8.76 1.39
C PRO A 52 -14.82 8.00 1.94
N GLY A 53 -15.63 7.42 1.05
CA GLY A 53 -16.96 6.91 1.40
C GLY A 53 -17.87 6.80 0.19
N VAL A 54 -19.18 6.72 0.42
CA VAL A 54 -20.18 6.63 -0.67
C VAL A 54 -20.33 7.96 -1.41
N ASP A 55 -20.23 9.08 -0.69
CA ASP A 55 -20.37 10.44 -1.25
C ASP A 55 -19.00 11.05 -1.64
N GLN A 56 -18.02 10.20 -1.93
CA GLN A 56 -16.67 10.66 -2.23
C GLN A 56 -16.61 11.44 -3.55
N THR A 57 -15.82 12.50 -3.57
CA THR A 57 -15.47 13.21 -4.81
C THR A 57 -14.06 12.83 -5.21
N ILE A 58 -13.86 12.47 -6.47
CA ILE A 58 -12.59 11.97 -6.99
C ILE A 58 -12.07 12.93 -8.03
N TRP A 59 -10.86 13.44 -7.80
CA TRP A 59 -10.04 14.04 -8.84
C TRP A 59 -8.94 13.05 -9.23
N GLN A 60 -8.80 12.76 -10.52
CA GLN A 60 -7.81 11.80 -11.01
C GLN A 60 -7.13 12.31 -12.28
N ARG A 61 -5.81 12.17 -12.31
CA ARG A 61 -4.97 12.50 -13.46
C ARG A 61 -4.03 11.34 -13.76
N GLU A 62 -4.02 10.91 -15.02
CA GLU A 62 -3.09 9.91 -15.52
C GLU A 62 -2.24 10.50 -16.64
N LEU A 63 -0.93 10.35 -16.52
CA LEU A 63 0.04 10.72 -17.52
C LEU A 63 0.76 9.46 -18.02
N SER A 64 1.00 9.41 -19.33
CA SER A 64 1.76 8.35 -19.98
C SER A 64 3.11 8.90 -20.43
N PRO A 65 4.07 9.12 -19.50
CA PRO A 65 5.35 9.70 -19.87
C PRO A 65 6.12 8.80 -20.84
N SER A 66 6.95 9.39 -21.69
CA SER A 66 7.80 8.63 -22.61
C SER A 66 8.91 7.87 -21.88
N GLN A 67 9.29 8.31 -20.68
CA GLN A 67 10.35 7.74 -19.88
C GLN A 67 10.11 7.92 -18.37
N ILE A 68 10.51 6.91 -17.60
CA ILE A 68 10.75 7.02 -16.16
C ILE A 68 12.18 6.55 -15.90
N SER A 69 13.02 7.42 -15.31
CA SER A 69 14.33 7.04 -14.81
C SER A 69 14.22 6.50 -13.39
N MET A 70 14.87 5.38 -13.10
CA MET A 70 14.90 4.77 -11.77
C MET A 70 16.36 4.46 -11.44
N THR A 71 17.05 5.43 -10.83
CA THR A 71 18.50 5.40 -10.69
C THR A 71 18.87 5.06 -9.25
N PRO A 72 19.42 3.86 -8.97
CA PRO A 72 20.06 3.60 -7.69
C PRO A 72 21.32 4.44 -7.56
N SER A 73 21.58 4.98 -6.37
CA SER A 73 22.84 5.64 -6.02
C SER A 73 23.76 4.69 -5.27
N THR A 74 25.06 5.01 -5.27
CA THR A 74 26.09 4.29 -4.51
C THR A 74 25.97 4.48 -3.00
N ASN A 75 25.23 5.50 -2.53
CA ASN A 75 25.08 5.84 -1.11
C ASN A 75 23.76 5.36 -0.50
N ASP A 76 23.25 4.20 -0.93
CA ASP A 76 21.99 3.58 -0.44
C ASP A 76 20.72 4.45 -0.54
N TYR A 77 20.73 5.50 -1.37
CA TYR A 77 19.54 6.22 -1.80
C TYR A 77 19.25 5.91 -3.27
N PHE A 78 18.06 6.27 -3.74
CA PHE A 78 17.74 6.18 -5.17
C PHE A 78 16.75 7.26 -5.59
N THR A 79 16.72 7.56 -6.88
CA THR A 79 15.80 8.53 -7.45
C THR A 79 14.85 7.88 -8.44
N LEU A 80 13.62 8.39 -8.49
CA LEU A 80 12.63 8.10 -9.51
C LEU A 80 12.27 9.43 -10.17
N THR A 81 12.52 9.55 -11.46
CA THR A 81 12.35 10.80 -12.20
C THR A 81 11.45 10.59 -13.42
N VAL A 82 10.40 11.40 -13.51
CA VAL A 82 9.61 11.66 -14.70
C VAL A 82 10.01 13.06 -15.16
N PRO A 83 10.70 13.20 -16.32
CA PRO A 83 11.21 14.49 -16.78
C PRO A 83 10.14 15.60 -16.69
N GLU A 84 10.54 16.74 -16.13
CA GLU A 84 9.74 17.97 -15.98
C GLU A 84 8.48 17.84 -15.10
N THR A 85 8.17 16.65 -14.59
CA THR A 85 6.88 16.35 -13.96
C THR A 85 7.02 15.89 -12.52
N CYS A 86 7.95 14.99 -12.24
CA CYS A 86 8.03 14.37 -10.92
C CYS A 86 9.44 13.89 -10.61
N ASP A 87 9.94 14.25 -9.44
CA ASP A 87 11.19 13.77 -8.88
C ASP A 87 10.95 13.22 -7.49
N ILE A 88 11.39 11.99 -7.26
CA ILE A 88 11.27 11.32 -5.96
C ILE A 88 12.65 10.83 -5.56
N THR A 89 13.18 11.40 -4.50
CA THR A 89 14.43 10.96 -3.88
C THR A 89 14.10 10.16 -2.64
N VAL A 90 14.36 8.86 -2.67
CA VAL A 90 14.25 8.01 -1.48
C VAL A 90 15.61 7.97 -0.81
N GLY A 91 15.74 8.71 0.29
CA GLY A 91 16.97 8.80 1.07
C GLY A 91 17.40 7.48 1.71
N LYS A 92 18.68 7.42 2.07
CA LYS A 92 19.26 6.33 2.87
C LYS A 92 18.60 6.27 4.24
N TYR A 93 18.07 5.12 4.61
CA TYR A 93 17.59 4.89 5.97
C TYR A 93 18.77 4.68 6.94
N PRO A 94 18.70 5.17 8.20
CA PRO A 94 17.69 6.09 8.77
C PRO A 94 18.03 7.58 8.60
N THR A 95 19.09 7.89 7.87
CA THR A 95 19.80 9.18 7.93
C THR A 95 19.26 10.25 6.98
N SER A 96 18.49 9.88 5.97
CA SER A 96 18.05 10.80 4.93
C SER A 96 16.56 10.60 4.62
N PRO A 97 15.81 11.71 4.45
CA PRO A 97 14.38 11.65 4.22
C PRO A 97 14.05 11.17 2.80
N THR A 98 12.83 10.68 2.62
CA THR A 98 12.19 10.63 1.31
C THR A 98 11.67 12.01 0.97
N GLN A 99 12.05 12.52 -0.20
CA GLN A 99 11.58 13.77 -0.78
C GLN A 99 10.79 13.49 -2.04
N ILE A 100 9.66 14.18 -2.20
CA ILE A 100 8.75 14.03 -3.33
C ILE A 100 8.46 15.44 -3.86
N SER A 101 8.80 15.68 -5.12
CA SER A 101 8.40 16.83 -5.90
C SER A 101 7.56 16.33 -7.07
N LEU A 102 6.33 16.85 -7.20
CA LEU A 102 5.45 16.54 -8.31
C LEU A 102 4.79 17.84 -8.76
N ARG A 103 4.94 18.16 -10.04
CA ARG A 103 4.51 19.42 -10.63
C ARG A 103 3.93 19.15 -12.00
N THR A 104 2.69 19.58 -12.19
CA THR A 104 1.99 19.60 -13.48
C THR A 104 1.26 20.93 -13.60
N SER A 105 0.56 21.16 -14.72
CA SER A 105 -0.35 22.31 -14.85
C SER A 105 -1.47 22.33 -13.80
N ASP A 106 -1.88 21.15 -13.31
CA ASP A 106 -3.12 20.99 -12.55
C ASP A 106 -2.85 20.70 -11.06
N ILE A 107 -1.65 20.25 -10.70
CA ILE A 107 -1.30 19.89 -9.33
C ILE A 107 0.17 20.16 -9.05
N THR A 108 0.45 20.67 -7.85
CA THR A 108 1.80 20.67 -7.26
C THR A 108 1.78 19.97 -5.91
N LEU A 109 2.77 19.12 -5.65
CA LEU A 109 3.01 18.46 -4.38
C LEU A 109 4.50 18.54 -4.07
N GLU A 110 4.83 19.09 -2.91
CA GLU A 110 6.15 19.02 -2.30
C GLU A 110 6.01 18.33 -0.95
N ALA A 111 6.74 17.25 -0.72
CA ALA A 111 6.64 16.50 0.53
C ALA A 111 7.99 15.95 0.97
N THR A 112 8.28 16.02 2.27
CA THR A 112 9.52 15.50 2.87
C THR A 112 9.19 14.67 4.11
N SER A 113 9.60 13.41 4.13
CA SER A 113 9.38 12.53 5.29
C SER A 113 10.19 13.03 6.48
N ILE A 114 9.58 13.09 7.65
CA ILE A 114 10.25 13.52 8.89
C ILE A 114 11.02 12.35 9.50
N SER A 115 10.37 11.19 9.53
CA SER A 115 10.96 9.92 9.97
C SER A 115 10.36 8.78 9.15
N ARG A 116 10.93 7.58 9.25
CA ARG A 116 10.38 6.39 8.62
C ARG A 116 9.70 5.49 9.65
N THR A 117 8.50 5.04 9.33
CA THR A 117 7.78 3.98 10.05
C THR A 117 7.91 2.67 9.28
N PRO A 118 8.99 1.89 9.45
CA PRO A 118 9.22 0.66 8.68
C PRO A 118 8.28 -0.47 9.10
N TRP A 119 8.17 -1.51 8.28
CA TRP A 119 7.54 -2.79 8.67
C TRP A 119 8.27 -3.47 9.84
N GLY A 120 9.60 -3.39 9.86
CA GLY A 120 10.47 -4.01 10.85
C GLY A 120 11.84 -3.34 10.83
N GLY A 121 12.90 -4.13 10.65
CA GLY A 121 14.24 -3.61 10.39
C GLY A 121 14.36 -2.76 9.10
N PRO A 122 15.54 -2.17 8.87
CA PRO A 122 15.79 -1.25 7.75
C PRO A 122 15.34 -1.77 6.38
N PHE A 123 15.58 -3.06 6.11
CA PHE A 123 15.27 -3.71 4.84
C PHE A 123 14.21 -4.81 4.99
N ASP A 124 13.64 -4.93 6.19
CA ASP A 124 12.61 -5.92 6.44
C ASP A 124 11.37 -5.56 5.64
N THR A 125 10.69 -6.61 5.21
CA THR A 125 9.49 -6.47 4.43
C THR A 125 8.55 -7.61 4.77
N PRO A 126 7.23 -7.45 4.58
CA PRO A 126 6.31 -8.51 4.94
C PRO A 126 6.53 -9.82 4.17
N GLN A 127 7.08 -9.73 2.95
CA GLN A 127 7.45 -10.89 2.13
C GLN A 127 8.67 -11.67 2.68
N ASP A 128 9.47 -11.09 3.57
CA ASP A 128 10.60 -11.73 4.26
C ASP A 128 11.53 -12.46 3.25
N TRP A 129 12.11 -13.61 3.62
CA TRP A 129 12.99 -14.44 2.78
C TRP A 129 12.38 -14.88 1.43
N LEU A 130 11.06 -14.82 1.24
CA LEU A 130 10.45 -15.11 -0.08
C LEU A 130 10.86 -14.09 -1.15
N THR A 131 11.41 -12.94 -0.77
CA THR A 131 11.97 -11.96 -1.71
C THR A 131 13.12 -12.54 -2.56
N TYR A 132 13.76 -13.62 -2.12
CA TYR A 132 14.87 -14.28 -2.82
C TYR A 132 14.42 -15.42 -3.75
N LEU A 133 13.14 -15.81 -3.73
CA LEU A 133 12.60 -16.85 -4.60
C LEU A 133 12.12 -16.28 -5.94
N PRO A 134 12.13 -17.05 -7.05
CA PRO A 134 11.70 -16.59 -8.36
C PRO A 134 10.16 -16.53 -8.46
N LEU A 135 9.54 -15.66 -7.67
CA LEU A 135 8.09 -15.48 -7.65
C LEU A 135 7.64 -14.55 -8.80
N PRO A 136 6.45 -14.77 -9.37
CA PRO A 136 5.95 -13.95 -10.49
C PRO A 136 5.74 -12.49 -10.10
N LEU A 137 5.48 -12.24 -8.82
CA LEU A 137 5.31 -10.92 -8.22
C LEU A 137 6.01 -10.89 -6.87
N HIS A 138 6.72 -9.79 -6.65
CA HIS A 138 7.27 -9.40 -5.37
C HIS A 138 6.64 -8.09 -4.91
N TRP A 139 6.68 -7.90 -3.60
CA TRP A 139 6.09 -6.76 -2.93
C TRP A 139 6.98 -6.33 -1.77
N HIS A 140 7.06 -5.03 -1.57
CA HIS A 140 7.78 -4.43 -0.47
C HIS A 140 6.99 -3.26 0.14
N VAL A 141 6.69 -3.37 1.44
CA VAL A 141 6.22 -2.22 2.23
C VAL A 141 7.44 -1.46 2.74
N HIS A 142 7.64 -0.26 2.22
CA HIS A 142 8.71 0.61 2.65
C HIS A 142 8.33 1.40 3.91
N SER A 143 7.11 1.93 3.96
CA SER A 143 6.60 2.64 5.12
C SER A 143 5.15 2.26 5.37
N LEU A 144 4.81 2.02 6.64
CA LEU A 144 3.45 1.76 7.14
C LEU A 144 2.65 3.05 7.40
N GLY A 145 3.31 4.22 7.39
CA GLY A 145 2.72 5.47 7.85
C GLY A 145 3.77 6.39 8.45
N SER A 146 4.70 6.83 7.63
CA SER A 146 5.72 7.83 8.01
C SER A 146 5.07 9.20 8.16
N PRO A 147 5.38 9.99 9.21
CA PRO A 147 5.01 11.39 9.23
C PRO A 147 5.78 12.14 8.13
N VAL A 148 5.07 13.00 7.40
CA VAL A 148 5.62 13.79 6.29
C VAL A 148 5.18 15.24 6.44
N SER A 149 6.06 16.22 6.19
CA SER A 149 5.62 17.60 5.96
C SER A 149 5.33 17.78 4.47
N PHE A 150 4.30 18.54 4.13
CA PHE A 150 3.92 18.69 2.74
C PHE A 150 3.30 20.06 2.43
N GLN A 151 3.32 20.41 1.16
CA GLN A 151 2.54 21.47 0.52
C GLN A 151 1.89 20.88 -0.73
N LEU A 152 0.60 21.16 -0.91
CA LEU A 152 -0.20 20.61 -1.98
C LEU A 152 -1.12 21.69 -2.56
N GLN A 153 -1.08 21.83 -3.88
CA GLN A 153 -1.99 22.69 -4.63
C GLN A 153 -2.75 21.83 -5.61
N LEU A 154 -4.07 21.87 -5.52
CA LEU A 154 -4.98 21.12 -6.38
C LEU A 154 -6.32 21.88 -6.47
N PRO A 155 -7.00 21.90 -7.62
CA PRO A 155 -8.34 22.46 -7.75
C PRO A 155 -9.32 21.83 -6.76
N GLY A 156 -10.09 22.67 -6.05
CA GLY A 156 -11.13 22.20 -5.12
C GLY A 156 -10.63 21.53 -3.85
N ILE A 157 -9.32 21.62 -3.55
CA ILE A 157 -8.73 21.05 -2.34
C ILE A 157 -9.28 21.69 -1.06
N ALA A 158 -9.45 20.90 0.00
CA ALA A 158 -9.79 21.42 1.32
C ALA A 158 -8.65 22.30 1.86
N ASP A 159 -8.97 23.39 2.57
CA ASP A 159 -7.95 24.32 3.06
C ASP A 159 -6.95 23.65 4.03
N ALA A 160 -7.43 22.70 4.83
CA ALA A 160 -6.60 21.89 5.72
C ALA A 160 -5.59 20.99 4.98
N ASP A 161 -5.82 20.70 3.70
CA ASP A 161 -4.94 19.86 2.88
C ASP A 161 -3.95 20.67 2.04
N ARG A 162 -3.92 22.00 2.15
CA ARG A 162 -2.98 22.82 1.35
C ARG A 162 -1.53 22.68 1.81
N GLN A 163 -1.32 22.49 3.10
CA GLN A 163 -0.01 22.30 3.70
C GLN A 163 -0.13 21.76 5.13
N GLY A 164 0.94 21.15 5.64
CA GLY A 164 1.02 20.73 7.03
C GLY A 164 1.70 19.37 7.17
N HIS A 165 1.12 18.52 8.01
CA HIS A 165 1.62 17.17 8.25
C HIS A 165 0.62 16.12 7.77
N ALA A 166 1.12 15.10 7.09
CA ALA A 166 0.34 13.96 6.64
C ALA A 166 0.99 12.65 7.10
N ILE A 167 0.28 11.55 6.91
CA ILE A 167 0.82 10.20 7.09
C ILE A 167 1.04 9.58 5.72
N LEU A 168 2.28 9.18 5.44
CA LEU A 168 2.72 8.62 4.17
C LEU A 168 2.96 7.11 4.30
N HIS A 169 2.12 6.33 3.63
CA HIS A 169 2.32 4.91 3.39
C HIS A 169 3.01 4.69 2.03
N GLN A 170 3.97 3.78 1.96
CA GLN A 170 4.75 3.56 0.74
C GLN A 170 4.99 2.08 0.48
N GLU A 171 4.73 1.68 -0.76
CA GLU A 171 4.92 0.31 -1.21
C GLU A 171 5.55 0.25 -2.59
N LYS A 172 6.09 -0.92 -2.92
CA LYS A 172 6.58 -1.24 -4.25
C LYS A 172 6.22 -2.65 -4.64
N ASN A 173 5.85 -2.84 -5.89
CA ASN A 173 5.68 -4.15 -6.50
C ASN A 173 6.66 -4.28 -7.67
N TRP A 174 7.23 -5.46 -7.87
CA TRP A 174 8.04 -5.76 -9.05
C TRP A 174 7.92 -7.23 -9.42
N GLY A 175 8.13 -7.56 -10.69
CA GLY A 175 8.05 -8.95 -11.13
C GLY A 175 7.73 -9.07 -12.62
N VAL A 176 7.23 -10.23 -12.99
CA VAL A 176 6.81 -10.54 -14.36
C VAL A 176 5.38 -10.05 -14.62
N THR A 177 4.47 -10.31 -13.68
CA THR A 177 3.06 -9.94 -13.80
C THR A 177 2.37 -10.03 -12.43
N PHE A 178 1.20 -9.41 -12.28
CA PHE A 178 0.33 -9.73 -11.17
C PHE A 178 -0.20 -11.17 -11.33
N PRO A 179 -0.22 -11.98 -10.26
CA PRO A 179 -0.76 -13.33 -10.34
C PRO A 179 -2.24 -13.30 -10.77
N GLN A 180 -2.66 -14.30 -11.55
CA GLN A 180 -4.08 -14.48 -11.92
C GLN A 180 -5.00 -14.72 -10.70
N ARG A 181 -4.43 -14.95 -9.51
CA ARG A 181 -5.15 -15.20 -8.26
C ARG A 181 -4.61 -14.30 -7.15
N HIS A 182 -5.41 -14.14 -6.10
CA HIS A 182 -5.13 -13.23 -5.00
C HIS A 182 -3.83 -13.52 -4.22
N ALA A 183 -3.12 -12.46 -3.84
CA ALA A 183 -2.04 -12.47 -2.85
C ALA A 183 -2.49 -11.67 -1.63
N PHE A 184 -2.16 -12.11 -0.42
CA PHE A 184 -2.56 -11.45 0.82
C PHE A 184 -1.40 -11.34 1.78
N LEU A 185 -1.38 -10.22 2.50
CA LEU A 185 -0.63 -10.09 3.72
C LEU A 185 -1.52 -9.54 4.83
N LEU A 186 -1.29 -10.04 6.04
CA LEU A 186 -2.04 -9.66 7.23
C LEU A 186 -1.08 -9.37 8.37
N GLY A 187 -1.01 -8.10 8.78
CA GLY A 187 -0.31 -7.64 9.97
C GLY A 187 -1.26 -6.81 10.82
N TYR A 188 -1.21 -7.00 12.14
CA TYR A 188 -1.97 -6.19 13.09
C TYR A 188 -1.05 -5.65 14.18
N SER A 189 -1.13 -4.34 14.41
CA SER A 189 -0.47 -3.65 15.51
C SER A 189 -1.49 -2.76 16.21
N GLY A 190 -1.86 -3.11 17.44
CA GLY A 190 -2.68 -2.27 18.33
C GLY A 190 -1.97 -2.01 19.66
N GLU A 191 -2.54 -1.13 20.49
CA GLU A 191 -1.93 -0.70 21.76
C GLU A 191 -1.52 -1.87 22.70
N ARG A 192 -2.26 -2.97 22.66
CA ARG A 192 -2.11 -4.10 23.62
C ARG A 192 -1.51 -5.37 23.02
N GLU A 193 -1.60 -5.55 21.71
CA GLU A 193 -1.19 -6.78 21.04
C GLU A 193 -0.60 -6.46 19.67
N GLN A 194 0.58 -7.02 19.42
CA GLN A 194 1.22 -7.02 18.11
C GLN A 194 1.26 -8.47 17.61
N VAL A 195 0.60 -8.73 16.49
CA VAL A 195 0.53 -10.05 15.90
C VAL A 195 0.78 -9.95 14.40
N SER A 196 1.88 -10.55 13.97
CA SER A 196 2.26 -10.65 12.56
C SER A 196 2.35 -12.12 12.17
N PHE A 197 1.67 -12.50 11.09
CA PHE A 197 1.82 -13.83 10.48
C PHE A 197 2.78 -13.72 9.31
N ARG A 198 3.97 -14.28 9.47
CA ARG A 198 5.01 -14.26 8.44
C ARG A 198 4.83 -15.41 7.44
N PRO A 199 5.42 -15.30 6.23
CA PRO A 199 5.06 -16.14 5.11
C PRO A 199 5.20 -17.65 5.28
N THR A 200 6.07 -18.15 6.17
CA THR A 200 6.13 -19.58 6.52
C THR A 200 4.80 -20.14 7.05
N LEU A 201 3.92 -19.28 7.56
CA LEU A 201 2.55 -19.60 7.97
C LEU A 201 1.49 -19.03 7.01
N ALA A 202 1.85 -18.59 5.81
CA ALA A 202 0.94 -17.93 4.86
C ALA A 202 0.87 -18.57 3.47
N MET A 203 1.71 -19.56 3.20
CA MET A 203 1.78 -20.18 1.87
C MET A 203 0.63 -21.15 1.62
N ARG A 204 0.20 -21.22 0.35
CA ARG A 204 -0.64 -22.31 -0.19
C ARG A 204 0.26 -23.28 -0.93
N VAL A 205 0.20 -24.57 -0.60
CA VAL A 205 0.84 -25.66 -1.34
C VAL A 205 -0.28 -26.53 -1.91
N GLY A 206 -0.31 -26.74 -3.23
CA GLY A 206 -1.38 -27.51 -3.88
C GLY A 206 -2.78 -26.91 -3.71
N GLY A 207 -2.90 -25.59 -3.54
CA GLY A 207 -4.19 -24.91 -3.37
C GLY A 207 -4.73 -24.88 -1.92
N VAL A 208 -4.10 -25.58 -0.99
CA VAL A 208 -4.47 -25.60 0.44
C VAL A 208 -3.43 -24.79 1.23
N SER A 209 -3.88 -23.95 2.16
CA SER A 209 -3.01 -23.38 3.19
C SER A 209 -3.48 -23.89 4.57
N PRO A 210 -2.63 -24.58 5.33
CA PRO A 210 -2.99 -25.08 6.67
C PRO A 210 -3.18 -23.96 7.69
N THR A 211 -2.71 -22.77 7.37
CA THR A 211 -2.53 -21.66 8.30
C THR A 211 -3.18 -20.37 7.82
N MET A 212 -3.65 -20.29 6.57
CA MET A 212 -4.41 -19.14 6.07
C MET A 212 -5.67 -19.53 5.30
N ALA A 213 -6.74 -18.76 5.51
CA ALA A 213 -7.97 -18.83 4.73
C ALA A 213 -8.39 -17.42 4.31
N ALA A 214 -9.02 -17.35 3.13
CA ALA A 214 -9.41 -16.12 2.50
C ALA A 214 -10.74 -16.33 1.78
N THR A 215 -11.78 -15.64 2.24
CA THR A 215 -13.08 -15.57 1.58
C THR A 215 -13.26 -14.16 1.02
N VAL A 216 -13.63 -14.06 -0.25
CA VAL A 216 -14.01 -12.80 -0.90
C VAL A 216 -15.47 -12.93 -1.27
N SER A 217 -16.31 -12.05 -0.74
CA SER A 217 -17.69 -11.92 -1.14
C SER A 217 -17.82 -10.64 -1.96
N TRP A 218 -18.01 -10.79 -3.26
CA TRP A 218 -18.24 -9.63 -4.13
C TRP A 218 -19.60 -9.00 -3.82
N GLU A 219 -20.65 -9.79 -3.60
CA GLU A 219 -21.99 -9.30 -3.28
C GLU A 219 -22.00 -8.38 -2.05
N THR A 220 -21.35 -8.80 -0.97
CA THR A 220 -21.30 -8.01 0.27
C THR A 220 -20.08 -7.10 0.37
N ARG A 221 -19.28 -7.00 -0.70
CA ARG A 221 -18.01 -6.25 -0.74
C ARG A 221 -17.12 -6.52 0.48
N ALA A 222 -17.10 -7.78 0.91
CA ALA A 222 -16.48 -8.23 2.13
C ALA A 222 -15.28 -9.12 1.85
N VAL A 223 -14.23 -8.91 2.63
CA VAL A 223 -13.02 -9.70 2.62
C VAL A 223 -12.80 -10.24 4.03
N GLU A 224 -12.94 -11.55 4.19
CA GLU A 224 -12.58 -12.24 5.43
C GLU A 224 -11.25 -12.95 5.26
N ARG A 225 -10.31 -12.66 6.15
CA ARG A 225 -8.99 -13.26 6.18
C ARG A 225 -8.75 -13.86 7.55
N ARG A 226 -8.27 -15.09 7.54
CA ARG A 226 -7.86 -15.80 8.75
C ARG A 226 -6.42 -16.24 8.58
N ALA A 227 -5.59 -15.92 9.58
CA ALA A 227 -4.27 -16.47 9.74
C ALA A 227 -4.16 -17.18 11.09
N ARG A 228 -3.58 -18.37 11.12
CA ARG A 228 -3.48 -19.23 12.29
C ARG A 228 -2.08 -19.81 12.39
N GLY A 229 -1.51 -19.71 13.58
CA GLY A 229 -0.31 -20.43 14.00
C GLY A 229 -0.64 -21.41 15.12
N LEU A 230 0.40 -21.93 15.78
CA LEU A 230 0.24 -22.88 16.88
C LEU A 230 -0.47 -22.26 18.10
N TRP A 231 -0.15 -21.00 18.41
CA TRP A 231 -0.59 -20.32 19.63
C TRP A 231 -1.51 -19.13 19.44
N ARG A 232 -1.58 -18.60 18.21
CA ARG A 232 -2.34 -17.40 17.89
C ARG A 232 -3.15 -17.60 16.61
N ARG A 233 -4.30 -16.94 16.54
CA ARG A 233 -5.09 -16.78 15.32
C ARG A 233 -5.50 -15.33 15.20
N LEU A 234 -5.47 -14.80 13.99
CA LEU A 234 -5.94 -13.49 13.62
C LEU A 234 -7.03 -13.67 12.57
N GLU A 235 -8.17 -13.02 12.78
CA GLU A 235 -9.23 -12.92 11.81
C GLU A 235 -9.47 -11.44 11.52
N VAL A 236 -9.47 -11.08 10.25
CA VAL A 236 -9.73 -9.73 9.77
C VAL A 236 -10.89 -9.79 8.80
N VAL A 237 -11.94 -9.05 9.12
CA VAL A 237 -13.08 -8.87 8.24
C VAL A 237 -13.07 -7.41 7.82
N ALA A 238 -12.85 -7.15 6.54
CA ALA A 238 -12.95 -5.83 5.95
C ALA A 238 -14.22 -5.78 5.09
N THR A 239 -15.01 -4.73 5.24
CA THR A 239 -16.22 -4.47 4.45
C THR A 239 -16.18 -3.04 3.95
N ALA A 240 -16.46 -2.84 2.67
CA ALA A 240 -16.49 -1.51 2.06
C ALA A 240 -17.87 -1.25 1.44
N PRO A 241 -18.40 -0.02 1.50
CA PRO A 241 -19.60 0.34 0.74
C PRO A 241 -19.40 0.12 -0.77
N GLU A 242 -20.45 -0.29 -1.49
CA GLU A 242 -20.33 -0.54 -2.93
C GLU A 242 -19.95 0.72 -3.73
N GLY A 243 -20.47 1.89 -3.33
CA GLY A 243 -20.19 3.16 -3.99
C GLY A 243 -18.81 3.77 -3.67
N SER A 244 -18.04 3.19 -2.75
CA SER A 244 -16.78 3.80 -2.29
C SER A 244 -15.54 3.32 -3.06
N PHE A 245 -15.70 2.47 -4.07
CA PHE A 245 -14.58 1.97 -4.86
C PHE A 245 -14.15 2.96 -5.94
N VAL A 246 -12.85 3.22 -6.01
CA VAL A 246 -12.19 4.05 -7.03
C VAL A 246 -11.52 3.14 -8.05
N GLY A 247 -11.78 3.40 -9.34
CA GLY A 247 -11.11 2.72 -10.44
C GLY A 247 -9.67 3.17 -10.60
N LEU A 248 -8.74 2.21 -10.69
CA LEU A 248 -7.31 2.45 -10.84
C LEU A 248 -6.75 1.66 -12.02
N THR A 249 -5.82 2.28 -12.74
CA THR A 249 -5.05 1.61 -13.79
C THR A 249 -4.05 0.64 -13.19
N ALA A 250 -4.06 -0.61 -13.67
CA ALA A 250 -3.18 -1.66 -13.19
C ALA A 250 -2.23 -2.14 -14.30
N PRO A 251 -0.96 -2.41 -13.96
CA PRO A 251 0.03 -2.89 -14.92
C PRO A 251 0.02 -4.42 -15.02
N PHE A 252 0.08 -4.93 -16.25
CA PHE A 252 0.17 -6.34 -16.57
C PHE A 252 1.32 -6.60 -17.53
N ALA A 253 1.66 -7.88 -17.72
CA ALA A 253 2.66 -8.28 -18.71
C ALA A 253 2.34 -7.78 -20.12
N GLU A 254 1.05 -7.65 -20.46
CA GLU A 254 0.60 -7.16 -21.77
C GLU A 254 0.53 -5.63 -21.86
N GLY A 255 0.67 -4.91 -20.75
CA GLY A 255 0.58 -3.45 -20.68
C GLY A 255 -0.33 -2.94 -19.55
N LEU A 256 -0.65 -1.66 -19.59
CA LEU A 256 -1.55 -1.03 -18.61
C LEU A 256 -3.02 -1.32 -18.95
N LYS A 257 -3.81 -1.69 -17.94
CA LYS A 257 -5.26 -1.85 -18.06
C LYS A 257 -5.95 -0.79 -17.20
N LYS A 258 -6.61 0.16 -17.88
CA LYS A 258 -7.35 1.25 -17.22
C LYS A 258 -8.53 0.71 -16.43
N ASN A 259 -8.78 1.29 -15.25
CA ASN A 259 -9.90 0.95 -14.37
C ASN A 259 -10.06 -0.57 -14.11
N PHE A 260 -8.96 -1.31 -14.08
CA PHE A 260 -8.99 -2.76 -13.90
C PHE A 260 -9.06 -3.14 -12.41
N VAL A 261 -8.48 -2.30 -11.54
CA VAL A 261 -8.51 -2.50 -10.09
C VAL A 261 -9.49 -1.51 -9.48
N GLY A 262 -10.34 -2.01 -8.58
CA GLY A 262 -11.15 -1.18 -7.70
C GLY A 262 -10.53 -1.16 -6.30
N GLU A 263 -10.34 0.03 -5.74
CA GLU A 263 -9.87 0.20 -4.36
C GLU A 263 -10.84 1.08 -3.58
N SER A 264 -11.27 0.62 -2.40
CA SER A 264 -12.01 1.46 -1.45
C SER A 264 -11.07 2.04 -0.41
N PHE A 265 -11.21 3.34 -0.16
CA PHE A 265 -10.47 4.08 0.87
C PHE A 265 -11.32 4.30 2.13
N CYS A 266 -12.52 3.71 2.14
CA CYS A 266 -13.42 3.67 3.28
C CYS A 266 -13.85 2.21 3.49
N ALA A 267 -13.39 1.61 4.58
CA ALA A 267 -13.76 0.26 4.94
C ALA A 267 -13.91 0.15 6.45
N ASN A 268 -14.93 -0.59 6.89
CA ASN A 268 -15.00 -1.06 8.25
C ASN A 268 -14.12 -2.31 8.36
N VAL A 269 -13.08 -2.22 9.18
CA VAL A 269 -12.15 -3.31 9.43
C VAL A 269 -12.31 -3.80 10.87
N ILE A 270 -12.77 -5.04 11.00
CA ILE A 270 -12.91 -5.75 12.26
C ILE A 270 -11.73 -6.70 12.41
N VAL A 271 -10.95 -6.51 13.48
CA VAL A 271 -9.82 -7.38 13.81
C VAL A 271 -10.11 -8.18 15.08
N LYS A 272 -10.05 -9.51 14.96
CA LYS A 272 -10.21 -10.46 16.06
C LYS A 272 -8.90 -11.20 16.28
N VAL A 273 -8.37 -11.10 17.50
CA VAL A 273 -7.13 -11.77 17.90
C VAL A 273 -7.47 -12.87 18.91
N PHE A 274 -7.01 -14.09 18.65
CA PHE A 274 -7.21 -15.25 19.51
C PHE A 274 -5.85 -15.76 19.98
N ARG A 275 -5.77 -16.12 21.26
CA ARG A 275 -4.59 -16.75 21.88
C ARG A 275 -4.98 -18.06 22.53
N ARG A 276 -4.25 -19.13 22.21
CA ARG A 276 -4.38 -20.43 22.87
C ARG A 276 -3.58 -20.40 24.16
N ARG A 277 -4.19 -20.77 25.30
CA ARG A 277 -3.52 -20.83 26.61
C ARG A 277 -2.95 -22.22 26.94
N TRP A 278 -3.44 -23.30 26.32
CA TRP A 278 -2.91 -24.65 26.50
C TRP A 278 -3.35 -25.63 25.39
N ILE A 279 -2.66 -26.76 25.24
CA ILE A 279 -3.06 -27.85 24.34
C ILE A 279 -4.19 -28.65 25.03
N GLY A 280 -5.41 -28.09 25.04
CA GLY A 280 -6.59 -28.79 25.58
C GLY A 280 -7.74 -27.90 26.06
N GLY A 281 -7.46 -26.66 26.49
CA GLY A 281 -8.48 -25.73 26.97
C GLY A 281 -9.03 -24.80 25.87
N GLY A 282 -10.36 -24.66 25.80
CA GLY A 282 -11.08 -23.82 24.85
C GLY A 282 -10.53 -22.39 24.77
N GLY A 283 -10.37 -21.88 23.55
CA GLY A 283 -9.88 -20.52 23.30
C GLY A 283 -10.92 -19.46 23.67
N ARG A 284 -10.50 -18.39 24.34
CA ARG A 284 -11.32 -17.18 24.47
C ARG A 284 -11.16 -16.33 23.21
N SER A 285 -12.29 -15.91 22.64
CA SER A 285 -12.37 -14.87 21.62
C SER A 285 -12.40 -13.50 22.28
N ARG A 286 -11.63 -12.53 21.77
CA ARG A 286 -11.78 -11.13 22.15
C ARG A 286 -11.78 -10.30 20.87
N LEU A 287 -12.79 -9.45 20.71
CA LEU A 287 -12.82 -8.39 19.72
C LEU A 287 -11.84 -7.31 20.22
N ILE A 288 -10.83 -6.93 19.43
CA ILE A 288 -9.76 -6.02 19.91
C ILE A 288 -9.65 -4.74 19.06
N GLY A 289 -10.43 -4.56 18.00
CA GLY A 289 -10.42 -3.29 17.30
C GLY A 289 -11.60 -3.09 16.37
N TRP A 290 -12.14 -1.87 16.42
CA TRP A 290 -12.93 -1.23 15.38
C TRP A 290 -12.02 -0.15 14.80
N TYR A 291 -11.64 -0.25 13.53
CA TYR A 291 -10.97 0.84 12.82
C TYR A 291 -12.01 1.50 11.95
N PRO A 292 -12.53 2.65 12.39
CA PRO A 292 -13.52 3.33 11.60
C PRO A 292 -12.81 4.09 10.47
N PRO A 293 -13.56 4.56 9.45
CA PRO A 293 -12.99 5.29 8.32
C PRO A 293 -12.04 6.41 8.75
N ALA A 294 -11.13 6.83 7.88
CA ALA A 294 -10.36 8.05 8.13
C ALA A 294 -11.32 9.21 8.44
N GLY A 295 -11.25 9.79 9.64
CA GLY A 295 -12.12 10.89 10.10
C GLY A 295 -13.15 10.56 11.19
N SER A 296 -13.30 9.30 11.62
CA SER A 296 -14.22 8.96 12.72
C SER A 296 -13.56 9.00 14.10
N VAL A 297 -14.27 9.63 15.04
CA VAL A 297 -13.92 9.73 16.46
C VAL A 297 -14.19 8.38 17.14
N GLU A 298 -13.22 7.87 17.89
CA GLU A 298 -13.37 6.67 18.71
C GLU A 298 -14.28 6.97 19.90
N GLU A 299 -15.58 6.63 19.83
CA GLU A 299 -16.42 6.59 21.03
C GLU A 299 -16.10 5.31 21.82
N ARG A 300 -15.38 5.49 22.92
CA ARG A 300 -15.12 4.43 23.91
C ARG A 300 -16.33 4.28 24.82
N ASN A 301 -17.00 3.13 24.75
CA ASN A 301 -17.86 2.64 25.83
C ASN A 301 -17.04 1.86 26.86
#